data_AF-A0A7S2CBK9-F1
#
_entry.id   AF-A0A7S2CBK9-F1
#
_cell.length_a   1.000
_cell.length_b   1.000
_cell.length_c   1.000
_cell.angle_alpha   90.00
_cell.angle_beta   90.00
_cell.angle_gamma   90.00
#
_symmetry.space_group_name_H-M   'P 1'
#
loop_
_entity.id
_entity.type
_entity.pdbx_description
1 polymer ?
#
loop_
_entity_poly.entity_id
_entity_poly.type
_entity_poly.pdbx_seq_one_letter_code
_entity_poly.pdbx_strand_id
1 'polypeptide(L)'
;RAFFFGLASIVLRWNCLFVYVPKLESGGSYFPMLFDYSMVALLTAQIVLIAFFLLTENFFCAYSLFPLPVLTWYYYRRVNAAYRERSIVVLAQDRAVRIDKNNERLEGDIWAGFD
;
A
#
# COMPACT_ATOMS: atom_id res chain seq x y z
N ARG A 1 -13.91 -1.83 -17.74
CA ARG A 1 -12.74 -1.69 -16.82
C ARG A 1 -12.71 -2.79 -15.75
N ALA A 2 -13.81 -3.08 -15.05
CA ALA A 2 -13.86 -4.17 -14.05
C ALA A 2 -13.48 -5.55 -14.61
N PHE A 3 -13.96 -5.89 -15.81
CA PHE A 3 -13.63 -7.15 -16.48
C PHE A 3 -12.13 -7.31 -16.74
N PHE A 4 -11.44 -6.23 -17.13
CA PHE A 4 -9.99 -6.24 -17.33
C PHE A 4 -9.24 -6.54 -16.04
N PHE A 5 -9.58 -5.85 -14.94
CA PHE A 5 -8.94 -6.13 -13.64
C PHE A 5 -9.26 -7.54 -13.13
N GLY A 6 -10.47 -8.04 -13.36
CA GLY A 6 -10.87 -9.40 -13.02
C GLY A 6 -9.99 -10.44 -13.72
N LEU A 7 -9.92 -10.40 -15.05
CA LEU A 7 -9.08 -11.31 -15.82
C LEU A 7 -7.60 -11.15 -15.51
N ALA A 8 -7.10 -9.91 -15.41
CA ALA A 8 -5.71 -9.63 -15.07
C ALA A 8 -5.35 -10.22 -13.69
N SER A 9 -6.25 -10.17 -12.71
CA SER A 9 -6.00 -10.74 -11.38
C SER A 9 -5.82 -12.27 -11.41
N ILE A 10 -6.59 -12.97 -12.25
CA ILE A 10 -6.49 -14.43 -12.40
C ILE A 10 -5.17 -14.77 -13.11
N VAL A 11 -4.88 -14.10 -14.23
CA VAL A 11 -3.65 -14.33 -15.00
C VAL A 11 -2.42 -14.01 -14.15
N LEU A 12 -2.40 -12.90 -13.42
CA LEU A 12 -1.25 -12.51 -12.59
C LEU A 12 -0.99 -13.52 -11.47
N ARG A 13 -2.04 -14.03 -10.82
CA ARG A 13 -1.91 -15.09 -9.81
C ARG A 13 -1.32 -16.36 -10.39
N TRP A 14 -1.82 -16.78 -11.55
CA TRP A 14 -1.30 -17.97 -12.23
C TRP A 14 0.18 -17.81 -12.58
N ASN A 15 0.57 -16.66 -13.14
CA ASN A 15 1.98 -16.37 -13.45
C ASN A 15 2.87 -16.33 -12.20
N CYS A 16 2.37 -15.78 -11.09
CA CYS A 16 3.10 -15.72 -9.83
C CYS A 16 3.34 -17.10 -9.19
N LEU A 17 2.45 -18.07 -9.43
CA LEU A 17 2.55 -19.43 -8.88
C LEU A 17 3.42 -20.35 -9.74
N PHE A 18 3.30 -20.27 -11.06
CA PHE A 18 3.87 -21.29 -11.96
C PHE A 18 5.10 -20.82 -12.75
N VAL A 19 5.25 -19.51 -12.99
CA VAL A 19 6.23 -19.00 -13.96
C VAL A 19 7.29 -18.13 -13.30
N TYR A 20 6.88 -17.27 -12.36
CA TYR A 20 7.77 -16.23 -11.83
C TYR A 20 8.45 -16.67 -10.53
N VAL A 21 9.78 -16.77 -10.55
CA VAL A 21 10.60 -16.94 -9.33
C VAL A 21 11.12 -15.57 -8.90
N PRO A 22 10.70 -15.05 -7.72
CA PRO A 22 11.13 -13.75 -7.26
C PRO A 22 12.62 -13.78 -6.88
N LYS A 23 13.41 -12.88 -7.47
CA LYS A 23 14.84 -12.71 -7.14
C LYS A 23 15.08 -11.80 -5.94
N LEU A 24 14.09 -10.98 -5.58
CA LEU A 24 14.18 -9.98 -4.52
C LEU A 24 12.91 -10.03 -3.67
N GLU A 25 13.07 -10.26 -2.38
CA GLU A 25 11.99 -10.20 -1.41
C GLU A 25 11.96 -8.82 -0.75
N SER A 26 11.11 -7.91 -1.25
CA SER A 26 10.99 -6.55 -0.69
C SER A 26 10.12 -6.46 0.57
N GLY A 27 9.51 -7.56 1.01
CA GLY A 27 8.64 -7.60 2.19
C GLY A 27 7.39 -6.70 2.11
N GLY A 28 7.02 -6.23 0.91
CA GLY A 28 5.90 -5.31 0.71
C GLY A 28 6.25 -3.81 0.83
N SER A 29 7.55 -3.46 0.84
CA SER A 29 8.00 -2.07 0.91
C SER A 29 7.49 -1.17 -0.23
N TYR A 30 7.01 -1.75 -1.34
CA TYR A 30 6.40 -1.00 -2.46
C TYR A 30 4.97 -0.52 -2.19
N PHE A 31 4.25 -1.10 -1.22
CA PHE A 31 2.85 -0.78 -0.99
C PHE A 31 2.60 0.70 -0.63
N PRO A 32 3.39 1.35 0.26
CA PRO A 32 3.22 2.76 0.57
C PRO A 32 3.41 3.67 -0.66
N MET A 33 4.32 3.30 -1.57
CA MET A 33 4.56 4.03 -2.82
C MET A 33 3.35 3.94 -3.75
N LEU A 34 2.72 2.77 -3.90
CA LEU A 34 1.47 2.64 -4.66
C LEU A 34 0.33 3.46 -4.04
N PHE A 35 0.23 3.46 -2.71
CA PHE A 35 -0.75 4.26 -1.99
C PHE A 35 -0.57 5.76 -2.28
N ASP A 36 0.66 6.27 -2.18
CA ASP A 36 1.01 7.66 -2.51
C ASP A 36 0.55 8.03 -3.93
N TYR A 37 0.85 7.20 -4.93
CA TYR A 37 0.41 7.45 -6.31
C TYR A 37 -1.11 7.45 -6.48
N SER A 38 -1.81 6.50 -5.85
CA SER A 38 -3.27 6.43 -5.94
C SER A 38 -3.95 7.66 -5.31
N MET A 39 -3.40 8.18 -4.21
CA MET A 39 -3.91 9.38 -3.54
C MET A 39 -3.67 10.65 -4.35
N VAL A 40 -2.50 10.80 -4.97
CA VAL A 40 -2.20 11.92 -5.89
C VAL A 40 -3.11 11.87 -7.11
N ALA A 41 -3.33 10.67 -7.69
CA ALA A 41 -4.26 10.50 -8.81
C ALA A 41 -5.70 10.88 -8.41
N LEU A 42 -6.15 10.51 -7.21
CA LEU A 42 -7.47 10.86 -6.69
C LEU A 42 -7.62 12.37 -6.49
N LEU A 43 -6.64 13.04 -5.89
CA LEU A 43 -6.64 14.50 -5.72
C LEU A 43 -6.68 15.21 -7.08
N THR A 44 -5.91 14.73 -8.04
CA THR A 44 -5.89 15.28 -9.40
C THR A 44 -7.26 15.12 -10.07
N ALA A 45 -7.89 13.95 -9.93
CA ALA A 45 -9.23 13.70 -10.45
C ALA A 45 -10.29 14.62 -9.80
N GLN A 46 -10.21 14.86 -8.50
CA GLN A 46 -11.10 15.78 -7.78
C GLN A 46 -10.94 17.23 -8.26
N ILE A 47 -9.70 17.70 -8.48
CA ILE A 47 -9.43 19.05 -9.02
C ILE A 47 -10.01 19.19 -10.43
N VAL A 48 -9.76 18.22 -11.31
CA VAL A 48 -10.30 18.22 -12.68
C VAL A 48 -11.84 18.20 -12.66
N LEU A 49 -12.44 17.43 -11.75
CA LEU A 49 -13.89 17.35 -11.61
C LEU A 49 -14.50 18.66 -11.11
N ILE A 50 -13.86 19.34 -10.16
CA ILE A 50 -14.26 20.68 -9.72
C ILE A 50 -14.17 21.67 -10.88
N ALA A 51 -13.06 21.67 -11.61
CA ALA A 51 -12.91 22.52 -12.78
C ALA A 51 -14.02 22.28 -13.81
N PHE A 52 -14.34 21.01 -14.10
CA PHE A 52 -15.42 20.65 -15.02
C PHE A 52 -16.81 21.17 -14.58
N PHE A 53 -17.14 21.08 -13.28
CA PHE A 53 -18.40 21.60 -12.77
C PHE A 53 -18.47 23.14 -12.77
N LEU A 54 -17.34 23.82 -12.57
CA LEU A 54 -17.27 25.28 -12.69
C LEU A 54 -17.50 25.74 -14.14
N LEU A 55 -16.94 25.03 -15.12
CA LEU A 55 -17.18 25.33 -16.55
C LEU A 55 -18.63 25.10 -16.99
N THR A 56 -19.36 24.20 -16.34
CA THR A 56 -20.76 23.88 -16.66
C THR A 56 -21.78 24.69 -15.86
N GLU A 57 -21.34 25.73 -15.15
CA GLU A 57 -22.16 26.62 -14.30
C GLU A 57 -22.98 25.90 -13.21
N ASN A 58 -22.62 24.65 -12.89
CA ASN A 58 -23.28 23.86 -11.86
C ASN A 58 -22.65 24.11 -10.48
N PHE A 59 -22.82 25.34 -9.99
CA PHE A 59 -22.18 25.81 -8.76
C PHE A 59 -22.54 24.98 -7.53
N PHE A 60 -23.79 24.50 -7.42
CA PHE A 60 -24.23 23.69 -6.28
C PHE A 60 -23.41 22.41 -6.12
N CYS A 61 -23.16 21.70 -7.22
CA CYS A 61 -22.33 20.50 -7.24
C CYS A 61 -20.85 20.82 -6.95
N ALA A 62 -20.34 21.94 -7.48
CA ALA A 62 -18.96 22.37 -7.25
C ALA A 62 -18.71 22.70 -5.76
N TYR A 63 -19.63 23.39 -5.09
CA TYR A 63 -19.52 23.70 -3.66
C TYR A 63 -19.55 22.44 -2.79
N SER A 64 -20.38 21.45 -3.13
CA SER A 64 -20.41 20.18 -2.42
C SER A 64 -19.12 19.36 -2.61
N LEU A 65 -18.39 19.54 -3.72
CA LEU A 65 -17.14 18.84 -3.98
C LEU A 65 -15.92 19.50 -3.34
N PHE A 66 -15.98 20.78 -3.03
CA PHE A 66 -14.86 21.52 -2.43
C PHE A 66 -14.34 20.97 -1.09
N PRO A 67 -15.16 20.43 -0.16
CA PRO A 67 -14.64 19.82 1.07
C PRO A 67 -13.95 18.45 0.83
N LEU A 68 -14.22 17.78 -0.29
CA LEU A 68 -13.70 16.46 -0.60
C LEU A 68 -12.16 16.38 -0.74
N PRO A 69 -11.48 17.28 -1.47
CA PRO A 69 -10.01 17.29 -1.55
C PRO A 69 -9.36 17.62 -0.20
N VAL A 70 -10.00 18.46 0.62
CA VAL A 70 -9.51 18.76 1.98
C VAL A 70 -9.56 17.51 2.85
N LEU A 71 -10.68 16.78 2.81
CA LEU A 71 -10.84 15.52 3.55
C LEU A 71 -9.85 14.45 3.06
N THR A 72 -9.66 14.36 1.74
CA THR A 72 -8.72 13.42 1.11
C THR A 72 -7.28 13.71 1.54
N TRP A 73 -6.89 14.98 1.58
CA TRP A 73 -5.58 15.41 2.07
C TRP A 73 -5.39 15.11 3.57
N TYR A 74 -6.41 15.38 4.39
CA TYR A 74 -6.38 15.06 5.81
C TYR A 74 -6.22 13.56 6.06
N TYR A 75 -6.99 12.75 5.33
CA TYR A 75 -6.88 11.29 5.39
C TYR A 75 -5.49 10.80 4.99
N TYR A 76 -4.96 11.32 3.87
CA TYR A 76 -3.60 11.01 3.41
C TYR A 76 -2.55 11.28 4.49
N ARG A 77 -2.60 12.44 5.14
CA ARG A 77 -1.68 12.77 6.24
C ARG A 77 -1.82 11.82 7.42
N ARG A 78 -3.06 11.49 7.83
CA ARG A 78 -3.29 10.58 8.97
C ARG A 78 -2.77 9.18 8.68
N VAL A 79 -3.02 8.65 7.48
CA VAL A 79 -2.57 7.32 7.08
C VAL A 79 -1.05 7.29 6.99
N ASN A 80 -0.42 8.31 6.43
CA ASN A 80 1.03 8.37 6.36
C ASN A 80 1.68 8.42 7.74
N ALA A 81 1.16 9.22 8.66
CA ALA A 81 1.66 9.25 10.03
C ALA A 81 1.47 7.91 10.76
N ALA A 82 0.32 7.25 10.56
CA ALA A 82 0.03 6.01 11.28
C ALA A 82 0.74 4.77 10.70
N TYR A 83 0.87 4.66 9.37
CA TYR A 83 1.26 3.42 8.70
C TYR A 83 2.59 3.49 7.96
N ARG A 84 2.97 4.65 7.39
CA ARG A 84 4.20 4.76 6.58
C ARG A 84 5.45 4.65 7.45
N GLU A 85 5.45 5.35 8.59
CA GLU A 85 6.57 5.31 9.54
C GLU A 85 6.78 3.91 10.13
N ARG A 86 5.67 3.19 10.41
CA ARG A 86 5.70 1.83 10.98
C ARG A 86 6.06 0.73 9.99
N SER A 87 5.85 0.94 8.70
CA SER A 87 6.04 -0.10 7.67
C SER A 87 7.43 -0.09 7.03
N ILE A 88 8.07 1.07 6.93
CA ILE A 88 9.34 1.22 6.18
C ILE A 88 10.54 1.38 7.11
N VAL A 89 10.44 2.23 8.14
CA VAL A 89 11.62 2.75 8.85
C VAL A 89 11.89 1.98 10.14
N VAL A 90 10.84 1.50 10.81
CA VAL A 90 10.96 0.82 12.10
C VAL A 90 10.54 -0.63 11.94
N LEU A 91 11.50 -1.52 11.69
CA LEU A 91 11.31 -2.91 12.08
C LEU A 91 11.06 -2.88 13.59
N ALA A 92 9.84 -3.24 14.01
CA ALA A 92 9.49 -3.27 15.42
C ALA A 92 10.56 -4.08 16.16
N GLN A 93 11.28 -3.46 17.10
CA GLN A 93 12.37 -4.10 17.83
C GLN A 93 11.88 -5.39 18.50
N ASP A 94 10.65 -5.39 19.01
CA ASP A 94 9.97 -6.59 19.52
C ASP A 94 9.90 -7.73 18.51
N ARG A 95 9.75 -7.42 17.22
CA ARG A 95 9.75 -8.43 16.16
C ARG A 95 11.17 -8.93 15.88
N ALA A 96 12.16 -8.03 15.85
CA ALA A 96 13.56 -8.43 15.69
C ALA A 96 14.02 -9.34 16.83
N VAL A 97 13.75 -8.97 18.08
CA VAL A 97 14.09 -9.77 19.27
C VAL A 97 13.39 -11.13 19.25
N ARG A 98 12.12 -11.20 18.80
CA ARG A 98 11.41 -12.48 18.67
C ARG A 98 12.02 -13.39 17.60
N ILE A 99 12.44 -12.82 16.47
CA ILE A 99 13.07 -13.59 15.39
C ILE A 99 14.43 -14.11 15.86
N ASP A 100 15.21 -13.27 16.53
CA ASP A 100 16.55 -13.60 17.05
C ASP A 100 16.50 -14.76 18.04
N LYS A 101 15.63 -14.66 19.06
CA LYS A 101 15.40 -15.74 20.05
C LYS A 101 14.93 -17.05 19.41
N ASN A 102 14.12 -16.95 18.35
CA ASN A 102 13.65 -18.15 17.67
C ASN A 102 14.76 -18.80 16.84
N ASN A 103 15.65 -18.00 16.27
CA ASN A 103 16.79 -18.51 15.50
C ASN A 103 17.81 -19.22 16.40
N GLU A 104 18.15 -18.63 17.55
CA GLU A 104 19.03 -19.26 18.56
C GLU A 104 18.50 -20.63 19.02
N ARG A 105 17.17 -20.74 19.22
CA ARG A 105 16.54 -22.01 19.61
C ARG A 105 16.69 -23.09 18.52
N LEU A 106 16.46 -22.72 17.26
CA LEU A 106 16.53 -23.65 16.13
C LEU A 106 17.96 -24.14 15.92
N GLU A 107 18.97 -23.27 16.07
CA GLU A 107 20.37 -23.68 16.01
C GLU A 107 20.70 -24.68 17.12
N GLY A 108 20.27 -24.44 18.35
CA GLY A 108 20.46 -25.37 19.46
C GLY A 108 19.85 -26.76 19.22
N ASP A 109 18.62 -26.82 18.67
CA ASP A 109 17.94 -28.09 18.36
C ASP A 109 18.65 -28.87 17.23
N ILE A 110 19.25 -28.18 16.25
CA ILE A 110 20.00 -28.82 15.15
C ILE A 110 21.30 -29.45 15.67
N TRP A 111 22.03 -28.74 16.54
CA TRP A 111 23.29 -29.27 17.10
C TRP A 111 23.03 -30.42 18.08
N ALA A 112 21.96 -30.37 18.87
CA ALA A 112 21.58 -31.44 19.79
C ALA A 112 21.08 -32.73 19.09
N GLY A 113 20.64 -32.64 17.82
CA GLY A 113 20.26 -33.79 17.01
C GLY A 113 21.42 -34.49 16.30
N PHE A 114 22.65 -33.98 16.42
CA PHE A 114 23.85 -34.51 15.78
C PHE A 114 24.76 -35.32 16.74
N ASP A 115 24.48 -35.27 18.04
CA ASP A 115 25.12 -36.05 19.12
C ASP A 115 24.36 -37.36 19.40
#